data_AF-A0AAP3M5Q2-F1
#
_entry.id   AF-A0AAP3M5Q2-F1
#
_cell.length_a   1.000
_cell.length_b   1.000
_cell.length_c   1.000
_cell.angle_alpha   90.00
_cell.angle_beta   90.00
_cell.angle_gamma   90.00
#
_symmetry.space_group_name_H-M   'P 1'
#
loop_
_entity.id
_entity.type
_entity.pdbx_description
1 polymer ?
#
loop_
_entity_poly.entity_id
_entity_poly.type
_entity_poly.pdbx_seq_one_letter_code
_entity_poly.pdbx_strand_id
1 'polypeptide(L)'
;MTSGISQTEAVPIAACTISRDVQNFDLLIEDMESAMGEAWGDLGFTEALAFFYQSEAEALEFVALAIDAEDEEKLPLMTEIITQAKSRNIKVILVAEDVTPAALHKLLRQGADEFIPYPLPEQELAAAIDRLREPAESAAPAAAPQRAHKLHADSQREGAVIVTQGLAGGTGASTFAVNLAWELAELNTTERPSVCLLDLDLQTGSVSTYLDLPRREAVMEMLSETEAMDEDIFGQSLMSFQDKLQVLTSPADMVPLEFITPEDILRVVEMARSHFDFVVIDMPHTMVQWTETVLNLAHVYFAMIELDMRSAQNALRVKRALQSEDLPFEKLRFLLNRAPKFTDLNGKSRVKRLAESLGISIDVQLPDGGKTILHSCDHGQPLAISAPKNPLRKEIAKLAKNLHELGRAEAEAA
;
A
#
# COMPACT_ATOMS: atom_id res chain seq x y z
N MET A 1 -73.51 7.79 2.37
CA MET A 1 -72.44 7.26 3.23
C MET A 1 -71.51 6.44 2.35
N THR A 2 -70.39 7.03 1.98
CA THR A 2 -69.35 6.43 1.14
C THR A 2 -68.28 5.86 2.06
N SER A 3 -68.18 4.53 2.11
CA SER A 3 -67.10 3.81 2.76
C SER A 3 -65.88 3.77 1.84
N GLY A 4 -64.89 4.60 2.14
CA GLY A 4 -63.56 4.54 1.53
C GLY A 4 -62.82 3.31 2.05
N ILE A 5 -62.48 2.40 1.15
CA ILE A 5 -61.55 1.32 1.40
C ILE A 5 -60.16 1.94 1.31
N SER A 6 -59.47 2.02 2.45
CA SER A 6 -58.09 2.46 2.55
C SER A 6 -57.22 1.42 1.82
N GLN A 7 -56.59 1.84 0.73
CA GLN A 7 -55.46 1.10 0.16
C GLN A 7 -54.33 1.20 1.19
N THR A 8 -53.91 0.07 1.73
CA THR A 8 -52.67 -0.04 2.50
C THR A 8 -51.55 0.20 1.50
N GLU A 9 -50.94 1.38 1.52
CA GLU A 9 -49.73 1.67 0.74
C GLU A 9 -48.65 0.70 1.23
N ALA A 10 -48.30 -0.28 0.39
CA ALA A 10 -47.16 -1.16 0.64
C ALA A 10 -45.89 -0.31 0.63
N VAL A 11 -45.10 -0.39 1.69
CA VAL A 11 -43.79 0.27 1.75
C VAL A 11 -42.94 -0.28 0.58
N PRO A 12 -42.41 0.57 -0.30
CA PRO A 12 -41.57 0.09 -1.39
C PRO A 12 -40.31 -0.58 -0.82
N ILE A 13 -39.99 -1.77 -1.33
CA ILE A 13 -38.80 -2.52 -0.94
C ILE A 13 -37.58 -1.74 -1.43
N ALA A 14 -36.75 -1.27 -0.50
CA ALA A 14 -35.57 -0.45 -0.79
C ALA A 14 -34.28 -1.27 -0.88
N ALA A 15 -34.25 -2.49 -0.34
CA ALA A 15 -33.10 -3.39 -0.47
C ALA A 15 -33.52 -4.85 -0.65
N CYS A 16 -32.67 -5.64 -1.31
CA CYS A 16 -32.93 -7.07 -1.48
C CYS A 16 -31.70 -7.92 -1.26
N THR A 17 -31.87 -9.03 -0.52
CA THR A 17 -30.85 -10.07 -0.37
C THR A 17 -31.08 -11.15 -1.41
N ILE A 18 -30.09 -11.39 -2.26
CA ILE A 18 -30.10 -12.47 -3.25
C ILE A 18 -29.20 -13.59 -2.74
N SER A 19 -29.79 -14.75 -2.51
CA SER A 19 -29.04 -15.95 -2.12
C SER A 19 -29.73 -17.21 -2.62
N ARG A 20 -29.06 -18.35 -2.49
CA ARG A 20 -29.69 -19.66 -2.71
C ARG A 20 -30.65 -20.04 -1.58
N ASP A 21 -30.21 -19.78 -0.35
CA ASP A 21 -30.94 -20.01 0.88
C ASP A 21 -30.55 -18.91 1.88
N VAL A 22 -31.47 -18.01 2.18
CA VAL A 22 -31.21 -16.87 3.06
C VAL A 22 -31.00 -17.32 4.52
N GLN A 23 -31.52 -18.49 4.90
CA GLN A 23 -31.39 -19.05 6.26
C GLN A 23 -29.95 -19.49 6.59
N ASN A 24 -29.08 -19.66 5.59
CA ASN A 24 -27.66 -19.90 5.86
C ASN A 24 -26.94 -18.62 6.32
N PHE A 25 -27.56 -17.46 6.11
CA PHE A 25 -26.99 -16.14 6.39
C PHE A 25 -27.78 -15.42 7.49
N ASP A 26 -28.05 -16.10 8.62
CA ASP A 26 -28.84 -15.55 9.74
C ASP A 26 -28.34 -14.17 10.22
N LEU A 27 -27.01 -13.98 10.29
CA LEU A 27 -26.42 -12.68 10.70
C LEU A 27 -26.70 -11.57 9.67
N LEU A 28 -26.81 -11.92 8.39
CA LEU A 28 -27.15 -10.96 7.34
C LEU A 28 -28.62 -10.53 7.46
N ILE A 29 -29.51 -11.45 7.84
CA ILE A 29 -30.92 -11.13 8.11
C ILE A 29 -31.02 -10.16 9.28
N GLU A 30 -30.36 -10.45 10.40
CA GLU A 30 -30.36 -9.58 11.59
C GLU A 30 -29.83 -8.17 11.27
N ASP A 31 -28.71 -8.08 10.53
CA ASP A 31 -28.13 -6.79 10.15
C ASP A 31 -29.01 -6.03 9.14
N MET A 32 -29.65 -6.72 8.19
CA MET A 32 -30.59 -6.10 7.24
C MET A 32 -31.86 -5.59 7.93
N GLU A 33 -32.44 -6.35 8.87
CA GLU A 33 -33.56 -5.91 9.68
C GLU A 33 -33.20 -4.69 10.54
N SER A 34 -31.99 -4.70 11.12
CA SER A 34 -31.47 -3.59 11.91
C SER A 34 -31.25 -2.31 11.08
N ALA A 35 -30.74 -2.45 9.84
CA ALA A 35 -30.41 -1.32 8.98
C ALA A 35 -31.61 -0.78 8.17
N MET A 36 -32.52 -1.64 7.72
CA MET A 36 -33.60 -1.32 6.77
C MET A 36 -35.01 -1.44 7.35
N GLY A 37 -35.18 -2.02 8.55
CA GLY A 37 -36.49 -2.25 9.15
C GLY A 37 -37.36 -3.19 8.30
N GLU A 38 -38.54 -2.74 7.88
CA GLU A 38 -39.49 -3.51 7.04
C GLU A 38 -39.29 -3.28 5.52
N ALA A 39 -38.29 -2.48 5.11
CA ALA A 39 -38.08 -2.08 3.72
C ALA A 39 -37.06 -2.97 2.96
N TRP A 40 -36.96 -4.25 3.31
CA TRP A 40 -36.10 -5.21 2.62
C TRP A 40 -36.86 -6.52 2.28
N GLY A 41 -36.32 -7.31 1.35
CA GLY A 41 -36.86 -8.64 1.02
C GLY A 41 -35.79 -9.61 0.53
N ASP A 42 -36.12 -10.89 0.47
CA ASP A 42 -35.25 -11.97 -0.02
C ASP A 42 -35.71 -12.47 -1.41
N LEU A 43 -34.75 -12.82 -2.26
CA LEU A 43 -34.99 -13.38 -3.59
C LEU A 43 -33.99 -14.49 -3.91
N GLY A 44 -34.45 -15.53 -4.61
CA GLY A 44 -33.56 -16.52 -5.20
C GLY A 44 -32.80 -15.97 -6.42
N PHE A 45 -31.64 -16.54 -6.77
CA PHE A 45 -30.84 -16.09 -7.93
C PHE A 45 -31.63 -15.99 -9.25
N THR A 46 -32.55 -16.92 -9.51
CA THR A 46 -33.36 -16.92 -10.75
C THR A 46 -34.50 -15.91 -10.68
N GLU A 47 -35.05 -15.71 -9.49
CA GLU A 47 -36.13 -14.76 -9.23
C GLU A 47 -35.63 -13.33 -9.30
N ALA A 48 -34.39 -13.07 -8.84
CA ALA A 48 -33.75 -11.77 -8.93
C ALA A 48 -33.67 -11.23 -10.37
N LEU A 49 -33.32 -12.09 -11.34
CA LEU A 49 -33.30 -11.70 -12.75
C LEU A 49 -34.68 -11.30 -13.26
N ALA A 50 -35.74 -12.02 -12.86
CA ALA A 50 -37.11 -11.69 -13.23
C ALA A 50 -37.61 -10.44 -12.50
N PHE A 51 -37.21 -10.25 -11.24
CA PHE A 51 -37.56 -9.11 -10.41
C PHE A 51 -37.02 -7.81 -10.98
N PHE A 52 -35.78 -7.82 -11.49
CA PHE A 52 -35.20 -6.64 -12.13
C PHE A 52 -36.04 -6.13 -13.31
N TYR A 53 -36.85 -6.95 -13.99
CA TYR A 53 -37.73 -6.48 -15.08
C TYR A 53 -39.05 -5.86 -14.60
N GLN A 54 -39.38 -5.92 -13.32
CA GLN A 54 -40.62 -5.37 -12.77
C GLN A 54 -40.45 -3.89 -12.39
N SER A 55 -41.54 -3.11 -12.45
CA SER A 55 -41.53 -1.69 -12.10
C SER A 55 -41.16 -1.42 -10.63
N GLU A 56 -41.37 -2.41 -9.77
CA GLU A 56 -41.05 -2.36 -8.34
C GLU A 56 -39.54 -2.35 -8.07
N ALA A 57 -38.73 -2.86 -9.02
CA ALA A 57 -37.27 -2.83 -8.92
C ALA A 57 -36.68 -1.41 -9.13
N GLU A 58 -37.45 -0.44 -9.62
CA GLU A 58 -37.00 0.95 -9.73
C GLU A 58 -36.85 1.64 -8.36
N ALA A 59 -37.44 1.08 -7.31
CA ALA A 59 -37.33 1.58 -5.93
C ALA A 59 -36.16 0.98 -5.14
N LEU A 60 -35.41 0.02 -5.70
CA LEU A 60 -34.26 -0.60 -5.04
C LEU A 60 -33.06 0.34 -4.99
N GLU A 61 -32.52 0.57 -3.79
CA GLU A 61 -31.26 1.30 -3.56
C GLU A 61 -30.04 0.39 -3.77
N PHE A 62 -30.07 -0.80 -3.17
CA PHE A 62 -28.97 -1.76 -3.25
C PHE A 62 -29.43 -3.22 -3.14
N VAL A 63 -28.54 -4.12 -3.50
CA VAL A 63 -28.73 -5.57 -3.46
C VAL A 63 -27.54 -6.23 -2.77
N ALA A 64 -27.80 -7.07 -1.78
CA ALA A 64 -26.80 -7.90 -1.11
C ALA A 64 -26.76 -9.29 -1.77
N LEU A 65 -25.71 -9.60 -2.49
CA LEU A 65 -25.49 -10.89 -3.14
C LEU A 65 -24.69 -11.80 -2.21
N ALA A 66 -25.37 -12.73 -1.54
CA ALA A 66 -24.76 -13.66 -0.59
C ALA A 66 -24.42 -15.00 -1.27
N ILE A 67 -23.17 -15.45 -1.11
CA ILE A 67 -22.63 -16.66 -1.74
C ILE A 67 -21.77 -17.51 -0.83
N ASP A 68 -21.84 -18.81 -1.08
CA ASP A 68 -21.04 -19.84 -0.44
C ASP A 68 -20.16 -20.61 -1.44
N ALA A 69 -19.38 -21.59 -0.95
CA ALA A 69 -18.55 -22.46 -1.78
C ALA A 69 -19.34 -23.32 -2.79
N GLU A 70 -20.63 -23.61 -2.55
CA GLU A 70 -21.48 -24.40 -3.46
C GLU A 70 -21.96 -23.57 -4.67
N ASP A 71 -21.96 -22.24 -4.54
CA ASP A 71 -22.41 -21.33 -5.58
C ASP A 71 -21.31 -20.97 -6.60
N GLU A 72 -20.06 -21.40 -6.39
CA GLU A 72 -18.95 -21.19 -7.34
C GLU A 72 -19.22 -21.80 -8.73
N GLU A 73 -19.95 -22.92 -8.80
CA GLU A 73 -20.31 -23.54 -10.08
C GLU A 73 -21.27 -22.66 -10.89
N LYS A 74 -21.95 -21.71 -10.24
CA LYS A 74 -22.95 -20.80 -10.83
C LYS A 74 -22.44 -19.36 -11.00
N LEU A 75 -21.13 -19.13 -10.95
CA LEU A 75 -20.52 -17.81 -11.20
C LEU A 75 -21.02 -17.08 -12.47
N PRO A 76 -21.32 -17.75 -13.59
CA PRO A 76 -21.90 -17.08 -14.76
C PRO A 76 -23.25 -16.41 -14.47
N LEU A 77 -24.10 -17.04 -13.66
CA LEU A 77 -25.41 -16.51 -13.27
C LEU A 77 -25.27 -15.28 -12.37
N MET A 78 -24.38 -15.36 -11.38
CA MET A 78 -24.08 -14.21 -10.51
C MET A 78 -23.52 -13.02 -11.28
N THR A 79 -22.66 -13.30 -12.24
CA THR A 79 -22.09 -12.28 -13.12
C THR A 79 -23.19 -11.55 -13.91
N GLU A 80 -24.18 -12.30 -14.40
CA GLU A 80 -25.33 -11.75 -15.10
C GLU A 80 -26.19 -10.88 -14.16
N ILE A 81 -26.43 -11.33 -12.93
CA ILE A 81 -27.15 -10.57 -11.89
C ILE A 81 -26.45 -9.23 -11.62
N ILE A 82 -25.12 -9.23 -11.40
CA ILE A 82 -24.33 -8.01 -11.17
C ILE A 82 -24.44 -7.06 -12.37
N THR A 83 -24.32 -7.59 -13.58
CA THR A 83 -24.38 -6.79 -14.82
C THR A 83 -25.75 -6.14 -14.99
N GLN A 84 -26.83 -6.88 -14.71
CA GLN A 84 -28.20 -6.38 -14.81
C GLN A 84 -28.51 -5.33 -13.74
N ALA A 85 -28.13 -5.58 -12.49
CA ALA A 85 -28.27 -4.62 -11.40
C ALA A 85 -27.57 -3.28 -11.73
N LYS A 86 -26.31 -3.37 -12.20
CA LYS A 86 -25.52 -2.21 -12.59
C LYS A 86 -26.11 -1.44 -13.77
N SER A 87 -26.69 -2.13 -14.76
CA SER A 87 -27.35 -1.49 -15.91
C SER A 87 -28.55 -0.62 -15.50
N ARG A 88 -29.12 -0.88 -14.32
CA ARG A 88 -30.25 -0.17 -13.72
C ARG A 88 -29.83 0.80 -12.60
N ASN A 89 -28.53 1.01 -12.43
CA ASN A 89 -27.95 1.86 -11.40
C ASN A 89 -28.25 1.39 -9.96
N ILE A 90 -28.50 0.09 -9.77
CA ILE A 90 -28.67 -0.54 -8.46
C ILE A 90 -27.28 -0.97 -7.95
N LYS A 91 -26.97 -0.65 -6.69
CA LYS A 91 -25.69 -0.98 -6.05
C LYS A 91 -25.62 -2.43 -5.63
N VAL A 92 -24.47 -3.08 -5.77
CA VAL A 92 -24.29 -4.50 -5.42
C VAL A 92 -23.23 -4.68 -4.35
N ILE A 93 -23.65 -5.18 -3.18
CA ILE A 93 -22.77 -5.61 -2.07
C ILE A 93 -22.59 -7.12 -2.19
N LEU A 94 -21.34 -7.60 -2.23
CA LEU A 94 -21.04 -9.02 -2.23
C LEU A 94 -20.77 -9.51 -0.81
N VAL A 95 -21.54 -10.51 -0.34
CA VAL A 95 -21.32 -11.19 0.93
C VAL A 95 -20.84 -12.60 0.62
N ALA A 96 -19.62 -12.98 1.01
CA ALA A 96 -19.08 -14.30 0.67
C ALA A 96 -18.61 -15.11 1.88
N GLU A 97 -18.99 -16.38 1.91
CA GLU A 97 -18.57 -17.41 2.86
C GLU A 97 -17.75 -18.50 2.13
N ASP A 98 -16.50 -18.73 2.54
CA ASP A 98 -15.64 -19.80 2.01
C ASP A 98 -15.46 -19.85 0.47
N VAL A 99 -15.59 -18.71 -0.21
CA VAL A 99 -15.39 -18.59 -1.67
C VAL A 99 -13.91 -18.39 -2.01
N THR A 100 -13.46 -19.00 -3.12
CA THR A 100 -12.09 -18.88 -3.62
C THR A 100 -11.75 -17.45 -4.08
N PRO A 101 -10.50 -16.98 -3.86
CA PRO A 101 -10.08 -15.64 -4.29
C PRO A 101 -10.27 -15.37 -5.79
N ALA A 102 -10.14 -16.41 -6.63
CA ALA A 102 -10.31 -16.29 -8.08
C ALA A 102 -11.77 -15.98 -8.45
N ALA A 103 -12.73 -16.61 -7.78
CA ALA A 103 -14.16 -16.36 -7.96
C ALA A 103 -14.53 -14.94 -7.47
N LEU A 104 -14.02 -14.54 -6.30
CA LEU A 104 -14.23 -13.21 -5.73
C LEU A 104 -13.71 -12.08 -6.65
N HIS A 105 -12.45 -12.19 -7.09
CA HIS A 105 -11.85 -11.20 -8.00
C HIS A 105 -12.61 -11.09 -9.32
N LYS A 106 -13.19 -12.19 -9.82
CA LYS A 106 -13.98 -12.20 -11.05
C LYS A 106 -15.28 -11.41 -10.86
N LEU A 107 -15.96 -11.56 -9.73
CA LEU A 107 -17.21 -10.84 -9.43
C LEU A 107 -16.98 -9.35 -9.18
N LEU A 108 -15.89 -8.98 -8.48
CA LEU A 108 -15.51 -7.57 -8.27
C LEU A 108 -15.20 -6.86 -9.59
N ARG A 109 -14.47 -7.50 -10.51
CA ARG A 109 -14.19 -6.93 -11.85
C ARG A 109 -15.45 -6.72 -12.70
N GLN A 110 -16.49 -7.52 -12.46
CA GLN A 110 -17.79 -7.39 -13.16
C GLN A 110 -18.59 -6.19 -12.64
N GLY A 111 -18.17 -5.59 -11.53
CA GLY A 111 -18.72 -4.34 -11.02
C GLY A 111 -19.57 -4.48 -9.77
N ALA A 112 -19.32 -5.48 -8.92
CA ALA A 112 -19.76 -5.41 -7.53
C ALA A 112 -19.12 -4.18 -6.85
N ASP A 113 -19.93 -3.35 -6.19
CA ASP A 113 -19.51 -2.07 -5.61
C ASP A 113 -18.75 -2.28 -4.30
N GLU A 114 -19.09 -3.31 -3.52
CA GLU A 114 -18.52 -3.55 -2.19
C GLU A 114 -18.42 -5.05 -1.87
N PHE A 115 -17.52 -5.43 -0.97
CA PHE A 115 -17.30 -6.81 -0.53
C PHE A 115 -17.25 -6.90 0.99
N ILE A 116 -17.96 -7.87 1.55
CA ILE A 116 -17.98 -8.16 2.98
C ILE A 116 -17.80 -9.68 3.19
N PRO A 117 -16.82 -10.12 4.01
CA PRO A 117 -16.69 -11.53 4.37
C PRO A 117 -17.78 -11.96 5.37
N TYR A 118 -18.25 -13.20 5.25
CA TYR A 118 -19.15 -13.83 6.22
C TYR A 118 -18.37 -14.81 7.12
N PRO A 119 -18.57 -14.84 8.45
CA PRO A 119 -19.53 -14.06 9.25
C PRO A 119 -19.20 -12.56 9.30
N LEU A 120 -20.26 -11.74 9.27
CA LEU A 120 -20.19 -10.28 9.20
C LEU A 120 -19.48 -9.69 10.44
N PRO A 121 -18.45 -8.84 10.27
CA PRO A 121 -17.91 -8.04 11.37
C PRO A 121 -18.98 -7.07 11.90
N GLU A 122 -18.97 -6.78 13.20
CA GLU A 122 -19.94 -5.86 13.83
C GLU A 122 -19.99 -4.51 13.08
N GLN A 123 -21.20 -4.09 12.68
CA GLN A 123 -21.49 -2.81 11.99
C GLN A 123 -20.93 -2.65 10.56
N GLU A 124 -20.31 -3.68 9.96
CA GLU A 124 -19.72 -3.55 8.62
C GLU A 124 -20.79 -3.33 7.53
N LEU A 125 -21.94 -4.02 7.62
CA LEU A 125 -23.05 -3.84 6.67
C LEU A 125 -23.67 -2.44 6.77
N ALA A 126 -23.87 -1.93 7.98
CA ALA A 126 -24.38 -0.57 8.19
C ALA A 126 -23.42 0.47 7.60
N ALA A 127 -22.11 0.30 7.83
CA ALA A 127 -21.09 1.17 7.24
C ALA A 127 -21.03 1.07 5.71
N ALA A 128 -21.27 -0.10 5.13
CA ALA A 128 -21.38 -0.28 3.67
C ALA A 128 -22.63 0.43 3.12
N ILE A 129 -23.78 0.27 3.77
CA ILE A 129 -25.03 0.94 3.36
C ILE A 129 -24.90 2.47 3.44
N ASP A 130 -24.27 2.99 4.50
CA ASP A 130 -24.01 4.43 4.64
C ASP A 130 -23.09 4.94 3.51
N ARG A 131 -22.03 4.19 3.17
CA ARG A 131 -21.15 4.46 2.01
C ARG A 131 -21.92 4.46 0.67
N LEU A 132 -22.97 3.65 0.54
CA LEU A 132 -23.80 3.58 -0.68
C LEU A 132 -24.86 4.69 -0.75
N ARG A 133 -25.35 5.18 0.38
CA ARG A 133 -26.40 6.21 0.48
C ARG A 133 -25.88 7.63 0.39
N GLU A 134 -24.62 7.86 0.73
CA GLU A 134 -23.97 9.10 0.39
C GLU A 134 -24.05 9.29 -1.14
N PRO A 135 -24.61 10.42 -1.64
CA PRO A 135 -24.75 10.65 -3.07
C PRO A 135 -23.39 10.42 -3.69
N ALA A 136 -23.32 9.50 -4.65
CA ALA A 136 -22.10 9.22 -5.38
C ALA A 136 -21.43 10.54 -5.76
N GLU A 137 -20.38 10.91 -5.02
CA GLU A 137 -19.23 11.52 -5.63
C GLU A 137 -18.85 10.53 -6.72
N SER A 138 -19.41 10.81 -7.91
CA SER A 138 -19.13 10.21 -9.21
C SER A 138 -18.17 9.05 -9.10
N ALA A 139 -18.66 7.81 -9.32
CA ALA A 139 -17.87 6.63 -9.68
C ALA A 139 -16.38 6.97 -9.76
N ALA A 140 -15.63 6.70 -8.68
CA ALA A 140 -14.29 7.22 -8.41
C ALA A 140 -13.68 7.75 -9.71
N PRO A 141 -13.57 9.08 -9.91
CA PRO A 141 -12.78 9.57 -11.01
C PRO A 141 -11.44 8.85 -10.85
N ALA A 142 -10.92 8.24 -11.91
CA ALA A 142 -9.49 7.94 -12.00
C ALA A 142 -8.78 9.07 -11.25
N ALA A 143 -8.18 8.72 -10.10
CA ALA A 143 -7.89 9.61 -8.97
C ALA A 143 -7.88 11.08 -9.42
N ALA A 144 -8.84 11.90 -8.95
CA ALA A 144 -8.88 13.34 -9.22
C ALA A 144 -7.43 13.83 -9.35
N PRO A 145 -6.97 14.36 -10.51
CA PRO A 145 -5.55 14.43 -10.83
C PRO A 145 -4.87 15.09 -9.66
N GLN A 146 -4.19 14.26 -8.86
CA GLN A 146 -3.56 14.70 -7.64
C GLN A 146 -2.64 15.81 -8.12
N ARG A 147 -2.96 17.05 -7.74
CA ARG A 147 -2.29 18.24 -8.27
C ARG A 147 -0.80 17.96 -8.20
N ALA A 148 -0.13 18.01 -9.34
CA ALA A 148 1.31 17.78 -9.44
C ALA A 148 2.00 18.56 -8.32
N HIS A 149 2.93 17.90 -7.63
CA HIS A 149 3.65 18.55 -6.57
C HIS A 149 4.47 19.69 -7.18
N LYS A 150 4.12 20.93 -6.84
CA LYS A 150 4.78 22.10 -7.43
C LYS A 150 6.14 22.27 -6.81
N LEU A 151 7.16 21.88 -7.56
CA LEU A 151 8.54 22.15 -7.26
C LEU A 151 8.90 23.57 -7.72
N HIS A 152 9.82 24.20 -7.00
CA HIS A 152 10.26 25.56 -7.29
C HIS A 152 11.67 25.52 -7.87
N ALA A 153 11.85 26.01 -9.10
CA ALA A 153 13.14 26.00 -9.80
C ALA A 153 14.29 26.71 -9.05
N ASP A 154 13.98 27.67 -8.17
CA ASP A 154 14.98 28.36 -7.34
C ASP A 154 15.37 27.58 -6.06
N SER A 155 14.82 26.38 -5.85
CA SER A 155 15.14 25.55 -4.69
C SER A 155 16.54 24.96 -4.84
N GLN A 156 17.44 25.32 -3.92
CA GLN A 156 18.78 24.73 -3.82
C GLN A 156 18.97 24.11 -2.44
N ARG A 157 18.12 23.13 -2.09
CA ARG A 157 18.33 22.33 -0.90
C ARG A 157 19.50 21.36 -1.11
N GLU A 158 20.06 20.91 0.00
CA GLU A 158 21.04 19.82 0.02
C GLU A 158 20.48 18.66 0.84
N GLY A 159 19.43 18.04 0.32
CA GLY A 159 18.76 16.93 0.99
C GLY A 159 19.70 15.77 1.36
N ALA A 160 19.47 15.19 2.54
CA ALA A 160 20.21 13.99 2.95
C ALA A 160 19.67 12.77 2.20
N VAL A 161 20.56 12.06 1.50
CA VAL A 161 20.23 10.83 0.75
C VAL A 161 20.42 9.61 1.64
N ILE A 162 19.32 8.93 1.95
CA ILE A 162 19.26 7.75 2.80
C ILE A 162 18.81 6.57 1.94
N VAL A 163 19.67 5.57 1.79
CA VAL A 163 19.40 4.43 0.92
C VAL A 163 19.10 3.19 1.74
N THR A 164 18.13 2.40 1.29
CA THR A 164 17.82 1.09 1.86
C THR A 164 17.91 0.03 0.78
N GLN A 165 18.64 -1.05 1.05
CA GLN A 165 18.72 -2.21 0.17
C GLN A 165 18.64 -3.51 0.97
N GLY A 166 17.78 -4.43 0.52
CA GLY A 166 17.74 -5.79 1.05
C GLY A 166 18.82 -6.67 0.43
N LEU A 167 19.75 -7.18 1.23
CA LEU A 167 20.79 -8.10 0.71
C LEU A 167 20.25 -9.50 0.43
N ALA A 168 19.01 -9.76 0.82
CA ALA A 168 18.28 -10.97 0.47
C ALA A 168 16.78 -10.63 0.35
N GLY A 169 16.07 -11.28 -0.56
CA GLY A 169 14.62 -11.05 -0.73
C GLY A 169 13.84 -11.35 0.55
N GLY A 170 12.84 -10.53 0.88
CA GLY A 170 12.03 -10.71 2.09
C GLY A 170 12.65 -10.21 3.40
N THR A 171 13.84 -9.58 3.36
CA THR A 171 14.48 -8.94 4.53
C THR A 171 13.71 -7.73 5.07
N GLY A 172 12.72 -7.22 4.33
CA GLY A 172 11.85 -6.10 4.74
C GLY A 172 12.34 -4.71 4.36
N ALA A 173 13.24 -4.59 3.37
CA ALA A 173 13.86 -3.32 2.96
C ALA A 173 12.82 -2.25 2.60
N SER A 174 11.89 -2.55 1.69
CA SER A 174 10.81 -1.65 1.31
C SER A 174 9.92 -1.26 2.50
N THR A 175 9.62 -2.20 3.39
CA THR A 175 8.86 -1.91 4.62
C THR A 175 9.61 -0.92 5.50
N PHE A 176 10.92 -1.09 5.66
CA PHE A 176 11.74 -0.16 6.42
C PHE A 176 11.81 1.21 5.73
N ALA A 177 12.02 1.28 4.41
CA ALA A 177 12.10 2.52 3.65
C ALA A 177 10.81 3.36 3.75
N VAL A 178 9.65 2.72 3.54
CA VAL A 178 8.33 3.38 3.66
C VAL A 178 8.11 3.93 5.06
N ASN A 179 8.38 3.12 6.09
CA ASN A 179 8.15 3.55 7.47
C ASN A 179 9.17 4.60 7.92
N LEU A 180 10.43 4.51 7.49
CA LEU A 180 11.44 5.52 7.78
C LEU A 180 11.08 6.87 7.15
N ALA A 181 10.70 6.87 5.87
CA ALA A 181 10.28 8.08 5.16
C ALA A 181 9.06 8.74 5.83
N TRP A 182 8.08 7.93 6.24
CA TRP A 182 6.92 8.43 6.96
C TRP A 182 7.25 9.00 8.34
N GLU A 183 8.07 8.30 9.14
CA GLU A 183 8.50 8.83 10.44
C GLU A 183 9.28 10.14 10.28
N LEU A 184 10.17 10.24 9.28
CA LEU A 184 10.89 11.49 8.95
C LEU A 184 9.90 12.63 8.65
N ALA A 185 8.89 12.39 7.81
CA ALA A 185 7.89 13.40 7.44
C ALA A 185 7.02 13.85 8.64
N GLU A 186 6.84 12.98 9.64
CA GLU A 186 6.05 13.25 10.85
C GLU A 186 6.88 13.66 12.08
N LEU A 187 8.20 13.81 11.95
CA LEU A 187 9.11 14.04 13.09
C LEU A 187 8.74 15.26 13.95
N ASN A 188 8.24 16.32 13.34
CA ASN A 188 7.91 17.56 14.03
C ASN A 188 6.57 18.12 13.54
N THR A 189 5.71 18.55 14.47
CA THR A 189 4.41 19.14 14.17
C THR A 189 4.49 20.61 13.75
N THR A 190 5.60 21.29 14.00
CA THR A 190 5.79 22.73 13.74
C THR A 190 6.62 23.02 12.49
N GLU A 191 7.71 22.29 12.29
CA GLU A 191 8.55 22.35 11.08
C GLU A 191 8.70 20.95 10.51
N ARG A 192 7.78 20.55 9.64
CA ARG A 192 7.85 19.24 8.97
C ARG A 192 8.95 19.29 7.91
N PRO A 193 9.96 18.41 7.98
CA PRO A 193 10.91 18.31 6.89
C PRO A 193 10.20 17.76 5.65
N SER A 194 10.58 18.28 4.49
CA SER A 194 10.13 17.77 3.20
C SER A 194 10.84 16.45 2.91
N VAL A 195 10.07 15.40 2.62
CA VAL A 195 10.60 14.04 2.40
C VAL A 195 10.12 13.51 1.06
N CYS A 196 11.05 12.95 0.29
CA CYS A 196 10.77 12.21 -0.93
C CYS A 196 11.21 10.74 -0.78
N LEU A 197 10.33 9.80 -1.12
CA LEU A 197 10.63 8.38 -1.21
C LEU A 197 10.72 7.96 -2.69
N LEU A 198 11.87 7.47 -3.11
CA LEU A 198 12.13 6.96 -4.45
C LEU A 198 12.08 5.43 -4.44
N ASP A 199 11.09 4.84 -5.11
CA ASP A 199 11.00 3.39 -5.34
C ASP A 199 11.76 3.02 -6.61
N LEU A 200 13.03 2.65 -6.46
CA LEU A 200 13.91 2.29 -7.58
C LEU A 200 13.94 0.77 -7.85
N ASP A 201 13.15 -0.03 -7.14
CA ASP A 201 12.89 -1.40 -7.55
C ASP A 201 11.87 -1.39 -8.70
N LEU A 202 12.36 -1.06 -9.90
CA LEU A 202 11.51 -0.85 -11.08
C LEU A 202 10.78 -2.13 -11.56
N GLN A 203 11.17 -3.30 -11.05
CA GLN A 203 10.57 -4.58 -11.45
C GLN A 203 9.57 -5.10 -10.41
N THR A 204 9.92 -5.02 -9.13
CA THR A 204 9.13 -5.59 -8.03
C THR A 204 8.83 -4.62 -6.90
N GLY A 205 8.99 -3.32 -7.15
CA GLY A 205 8.78 -2.25 -6.19
C GLY A 205 7.39 -2.33 -5.59
N SER A 206 7.34 -2.28 -4.26
CA SER A 206 6.11 -2.50 -3.49
C SER A 206 5.64 -1.24 -2.77
N VAL A 207 6.35 -0.11 -2.93
CA VAL A 207 6.04 1.14 -2.24
C VAL A 207 4.65 1.66 -2.59
N SER A 208 4.26 1.57 -3.88
CA SER A 208 2.92 1.98 -4.31
C SER A 208 1.83 1.19 -3.56
N THR A 209 2.02 -0.12 -3.40
CA THR A 209 1.08 -1.01 -2.69
C THR A 209 1.07 -0.71 -1.19
N TYR A 210 2.24 -0.52 -0.57
CA TYR A 210 2.36 -0.28 0.86
C TYR A 210 1.80 1.07 1.33
N LEU A 211 1.52 1.98 0.40
CA LEU A 211 0.94 3.30 0.66
C LEU A 211 -0.41 3.51 -0.05
N ASP A 212 -0.96 2.47 -0.70
CA ASP A 212 -2.17 2.55 -1.52
C ASP A 212 -2.15 3.72 -2.54
N LEU A 213 -1.03 3.87 -3.24
CA LEU A 213 -0.84 4.90 -4.25
C LEU A 213 -0.95 4.30 -5.66
N PRO A 214 -1.69 4.94 -6.58
CA PRO A 214 -1.64 4.57 -7.99
C PRO A 214 -0.24 4.82 -8.58
N ARG A 215 0.17 3.96 -9.50
CA ARG A 215 1.38 4.14 -10.31
C ARG A 215 1.06 5.09 -11.46
N ARG A 216 1.91 6.09 -11.69
CA ARG A 216 1.73 7.07 -12.78
C ARG A 216 2.52 6.69 -14.03
N GLU A 217 1.89 6.80 -15.19
CA GLU A 217 2.56 6.71 -16.50
C GLU A 217 3.68 7.76 -16.64
N ALA A 218 3.49 8.93 -16.04
CA ALA A 218 4.49 10.01 -16.01
C ALA A 218 5.84 9.59 -15.37
N VAL A 219 5.88 8.52 -14.57
CA VAL A 219 7.15 7.97 -14.08
C VAL A 219 7.93 7.36 -15.24
N MET A 220 7.27 6.56 -16.07
CA MET A 220 7.91 5.90 -17.22
C MET A 220 8.37 6.93 -18.25
N GLU A 221 7.53 7.92 -18.56
CA GLU A 221 7.88 9.01 -19.48
C GLU A 221 9.11 9.78 -19.01
N MET A 222 9.15 10.15 -17.71
CA MET A 222 10.30 10.85 -17.12
C MET A 222 11.57 9.99 -17.16
N LEU A 223 11.49 8.71 -16.81
CA LEU A 223 12.64 7.81 -16.83
C LEU A 223 13.16 7.52 -18.25
N SER A 224 12.30 7.59 -19.27
CA SER A 224 12.70 7.46 -20.68
C SER A 224 13.48 8.66 -21.21
N GLU A 225 13.26 9.86 -20.66
CA GLU A 225 13.88 11.10 -21.14
C GLU A 225 14.38 11.98 -19.99
N THR A 226 15.27 11.45 -19.16
CA THR A 226 15.79 12.18 -17.98
C THR A 226 16.58 13.44 -18.34
N GLU A 227 17.07 13.57 -19.57
CA GLU A 227 17.79 14.76 -20.05
C GLU A 227 16.88 15.98 -20.20
N ALA A 228 15.59 15.76 -20.48
CA ALA A 228 14.59 16.81 -20.58
C ALA A 228 13.84 17.02 -19.26
N MET A 229 14.14 16.23 -18.22
CA MET A 229 13.47 16.32 -16.93
C MET A 229 13.74 17.67 -16.26
N ASP A 230 12.67 18.44 -16.09
CA ASP A 230 12.62 19.65 -15.26
C ASP A 230 11.78 19.41 -13.99
N GLU A 231 11.65 20.46 -13.18
CA GLU A 231 10.90 20.44 -11.92
C GLU A 231 9.40 20.13 -12.13
N ASP A 232 8.84 20.54 -13.26
CA ASP A 232 7.44 20.32 -13.59
C ASP A 232 7.20 18.85 -13.96
N ILE A 233 8.08 18.25 -14.77
CA ILE A 233 8.02 16.83 -15.14
C ILE A 233 8.24 15.98 -13.88
N PHE A 234 9.28 16.24 -13.10
CA PHE A 234 9.55 15.48 -11.89
C PHE A 234 8.39 15.61 -10.87
N GLY A 235 7.87 16.82 -10.67
CA GLY A 235 6.71 17.08 -9.81
C GLY A 235 5.41 16.39 -10.28
N GLN A 236 5.25 16.18 -11.59
CA GLN A 236 4.14 15.42 -12.17
C GLN A 236 4.31 13.90 -12.01
N SER A 237 5.53 13.39 -11.93
CA SER A 237 5.80 11.97 -11.66
C SER A 237 5.57 11.60 -10.18
N LEU A 238 5.62 12.58 -9.27
CA LEU A 238 5.44 12.36 -7.82
C LEU A 238 3.97 12.21 -7.40
N MET A 239 3.77 11.33 -6.41
CA MET A 239 2.52 11.09 -5.70
C MET A 239 2.60 11.64 -4.27
N SER A 240 1.53 12.30 -3.82
CA SER A 240 1.43 12.78 -2.44
C SER A 240 0.74 11.73 -1.58
N PHE A 241 1.38 11.30 -0.50
CA PHE A 241 0.76 10.49 0.55
C PHE A 241 0.43 11.38 1.77
N GLN A 242 -0.87 11.51 2.04
CA GLN A 242 -1.45 12.34 3.11
C GLN A 242 -0.91 13.78 3.18
N ASP A 243 -0.51 14.36 2.04
CA ASP A 243 0.04 15.72 1.93
C ASP A 243 1.32 15.98 2.72
N LYS A 244 2.07 14.91 3.05
CA LYS A 244 3.29 15.01 3.86
C LYS A 244 4.49 14.32 3.25
N LEU A 245 4.28 13.20 2.57
CA LEU A 245 5.34 12.41 1.94
C LEU A 245 5.14 12.44 0.43
N GLN A 246 6.18 12.84 -0.31
CA GLN A 246 6.18 12.71 -1.77
C GLN A 246 6.82 11.37 -2.14
N VAL A 247 6.24 10.70 -3.13
CA VAL A 247 6.64 9.34 -3.51
C VAL A 247 6.79 9.26 -5.02
N LEU A 248 7.97 8.87 -5.49
CA LEU A 248 8.15 8.38 -6.85
C LEU A 248 7.94 6.87 -6.82
N THR A 249 6.78 6.40 -7.29
CA THR A 249 6.47 4.96 -7.35
C THR A 249 7.28 4.29 -8.45
N SER A 250 7.49 2.98 -8.36
CA SER A 250 7.94 2.19 -9.51
C SER A 250 6.91 2.26 -10.66
N PRO A 251 7.34 2.14 -11.93
CA PRO A 251 6.44 2.16 -13.09
C PRO A 251 5.33 1.09 -13.03
N ALA A 252 4.25 1.30 -13.78
CA ALA A 252 3.14 0.33 -13.86
C ALA A 252 3.58 -0.98 -14.55
N ASP A 253 4.37 -0.86 -15.61
CA ASP A 253 4.94 -1.98 -16.34
C ASP A 253 6.35 -2.32 -15.84
N MET A 254 6.66 -3.61 -15.81
CA MET A 254 8.00 -4.09 -15.49
C MET A 254 8.97 -3.73 -16.62
N VAL A 255 10.01 -2.97 -16.29
CA VAL A 255 11.07 -2.57 -17.24
C VAL A 255 12.32 -3.46 -17.12
N PRO A 256 13.15 -3.54 -18.17
CA PRO A 256 14.48 -4.16 -18.08
C PRO A 256 15.36 -3.46 -17.05
N LEU A 257 16.21 -4.21 -16.31
CA LEU A 257 17.12 -3.61 -15.32
C LEU A 257 18.15 -2.63 -15.93
N GLU A 258 18.48 -2.82 -17.21
CA GLU A 258 19.39 -1.98 -18.00
C GLU A 258 18.71 -0.74 -18.59
N PHE A 259 17.41 -0.56 -18.34
CA PHE A 259 16.64 0.57 -18.87
C PHE A 259 17.15 1.92 -18.34
N ILE A 260 17.60 1.97 -17.08
CA ILE A 260 18.15 3.16 -16.45
C ILE A 260 19.68 3.12 -16.48
N THR A 261 20.31 4.21 -16.90
CA THR A 261 21.76 4.39 -16.85
C THR A 261 22.23 5.05 -15.53
N PRO A 262 23.53 4.96 -15.19
CA PRO A 262 24.12 5.72 -14.09
C PRO A 262 23.85 7.23 -14.14
N GLU A 263 23.86 7.82 -15.33
CA GLU A 263 23.61 9.24 -15.55
C GLU A 263 22.14 9.60 -15.30
N ASP A 264 21.22 8.75 -15.74
CA ASP A 264 19.77 8.92 -15.50
C ASP A 264 19.47 8.93 -14.00
N ILE A 265 20.00 7.96 -13.24
CA ILE A 265 19.74 7.91 -11.80
C ILE A 265 20.37 9.08 -11.06
N LEU A 266 21.53 9.56 -11.51
CA LEU A 266 22.19 10.72 -10.92
C LEU A 266 21.28 11.94 -11.04
N ARG A 267 20.73 12.21 -12.23
CA ARG A 267 19.80 13.33 -12.47
C ARG A 267 18.56 13.24 -11.57
N VAL A 268 17.94 12.06 -11.48
CA VAL A 268 16.73 11.86 -10.66
C VAL A 268 17.02 12.10 -9.17
N VAL A 269 18.11 11.55 -8.65
CA VAL A 269 18.47 11.71 -7.24
C VAL A 269 18.88 13.15 -6.92
N GLU A 270 19.63 13.82 -7.81
CA GLU A 270 20.00 15.23 -7.63
C GLU A 270 18.80 16.17 -7.71
N MET A 271 17.86 15.92 -8.63
CA MET A 271 16.59 16.63 -8.70
C MET A 271 15.85 16.51 -7.37
N ALA A 272 15.66 15.29 -6.86
CA ALA A 272 15.07 15.09 -5.53
C ALA A 272 15.85 15.80 -4.41
N ARG A 273 17.18 15.72 -4.44
CA ARG A 273 18.06 16.33 -3.40
C ARG A 273 17.93 17.84 -3.34
N SER A 274 17.73 18.49 -4.48
CA SER A 274 17.60 19.95 -4.58
C SER A 274 16.27 20.49 -4.04
N HIS A 275 15.27 19.63 -3.87
CA HIS A 275 13.92 20.02 -3.47
C HIS A 275 13.46 19.50 -2.12
N PHE A 276 14.05 18.43 -1.60
CA PHE A 276 13.64 17.78 -0.36
C PHE A 276 14.74 17.80 0.70
N ASP A 277 14.37 17.85 1.98
CA ASP A 277 15.32 17.78 3.10
C ASP A 277 15.86 16.36 3.29
N PHE A 278 15.02 15.35 3.00
CA PHE A 278 15.40 13.94 3.00
C PHE A 278 14.92 13.24 1.74
N VAL A 279 15.83 12.49 1.12
CA VAL A 279 15.53 11.58 0.00
C VAL A 279 15.78 10.17 0.48
N VAL A 280 14.71 9.40 0.67
CA VAL A 280 14.78 7.98 1.02
C VAL A 280 14.70 7.17 -0.27
N ILE A 281 15.64 6.25 -0.49
CA ILE A 281 15.70 5.43 -1.70
C ILE A 281 15.48 3.96 -1.32
N ASP A 282 14.47 3.32 -1.91
CA ASP A 282 14.29 1.87 -1.88
C ASP A 282 14.97 1.25 -3.10
N MET A 283 16.05 0.50 -2.87
CA MET A 283 16.86 -0.10 -3.91
C MET A 283 16.35 -1.51 -4.28
N PRO A 284 16.50 -1.93 -5.55
CA PRO A 284 16.29 -3.31 -5.92
C PRO A 284 17.24 -4.23 -5.16
N HIS A 285 16.79 -5.45 -4.89
CA HIS A 285 17.61 -6.48 -4.24
C HIS A 285 18.78 -6.95 -5.12
N THR A 286 18.68 -6.77 -6.44
CA THR A 286 19.73 -7.10 -7.40
C THR A 286 20.70 -5.93 -7.52
N MET A 287 22.00 -6.24 -7.58
CA MET A 287 23.03 -5.25 -7.90
C MET A 287 22.93 -4.91 -9.38
N VAL A 288 22.77 -3.62 -9.67
CA VAL A 288 22.62 -3.06 -11.03
C VAL A 288 23.75 -2.07 -11.31
N GLN A 289 23.98 -1.73 -12.59
CA GLN A 289 25.10 -0.88 -12.99
C GLN A 289 25.13 0.46 -12.24
N TRP A 290 23.96 1.04 -11.98
CA TRP A 290 23.83 2.32 -11.30
C TRP A 290 23.80 2.23 -9.76
N THR A 291 23.95 1.03 -9.18
CA THR A 291 24.06 0.86 -7.71
C THR A 291 25.26 1.62 -7.14
N GLU A 292 26.39 1.66 -7.86
CA GLU A 292 27.56 2.43 -7.49
C GLU A 292 27.24 3.93 -7.39
N THR A 293 26.52 4.47 -8.38
CA THR A 293 26.12 5.89 -8.38
C THR A 293 25.33 6.24 -7.12
N VAL A 294 24.33 5.42 -6.79
CA VAL A 294 23.50 5.64 -5.59
C VAL A 294 24.33 5.47 -4.31
N LEU A 295 25.24 4.48 -4.26
CA LEU A 295 26.14 4.30 -3.13
C LEU A 295 27.05 5.52 -2.89
N ASN A 296 27.55 6.14 -3.96
CA ASN A 296 28.38 7.33 -3.87
C ASN A 296 27.59 8.56 -3.40
N LEU A 297 26.35 8.73 -3.87
CA LEU A 297 25.44 9.80 -3.44
C LEU A 297 24.90 9.62 -2.01
N ALA A 298 24.86 8.39 -1.50
CA ALA A 298 24.33 8.09 -0.19
C ALA A 298 25.16 8.74 0.92
N HIS A 299 24.45 9.42 1.84
CA HIS A 299 24.99 9.82 3.14
C HIS A 299 24.96 8.63 4.11
N VAL A 300 23.87 7.85 4.05
CA VAL A 300 23.72 6.60 4.80
C VAL A 300 23.18 5.52 3.87
N TYR A 301 23.83 4.36 3.84
CA TYR A 301 23.40 3.21 3.04
C TYR A 301 23.06 2.02 3.95
N PHE A 302 21.78 1.78 4.17
CA PHE A 302 21.29 0.69 4.99
C PHE A 302 21.24 -0.63 4.21
N ALA A 303 22.12 -1.55 4.58
CA ALA A 303 22.17 -2.91 4.05
C ALA A 303 21.40 -3.86 4.97
N MET A 304 20.16 -4.19 4.59
CA MET A 304 19.28 -5.00 5.42
C MET A 304 19.56 -6.50 5.29
N ILE A 305 19.65 -7.18 6.43
CA ILE A 305 19.91 -8.61 6.55
C ILE A 305 19.00 -9.25 7.59
N GLU A 306 18.80 -10.57 7.50
CA GLU A 306 18.20 -11.39 8.55
C GLU A 306 19.25 -12.33 9.17
N LEU A 307 18.91 -12.95 10.31
CA LEU A 307 19.77 -13.93 10.99
C LEU A 307 19.68 -15.32 10.33
N ASP A 308 20.02 -15.38 9.04
CA ASP A 308 19.99 -16.59 8.22
C ASP A 308 21.26 -16.73 7.34
N MET A 309 21.42 -17.92 6.74
CA MET A 309 22.60 -18.21 5.89
C MET A 309 22.54 -17.46 4.55
N ARG A 310 21.35 -17.21 4.02
CA ARG A 310 21.18 -16.55 2.72
C ARG A 310 21.63 -15.10 2.78
N SER A 311 21.22 -14.36 3.82
CA SER A 311 21.69 -13.01 4.12
C SER A 311 23.19 -12.99 4.41
N ALA A 312 23.71 -13.96 5.17
CA ALA A 312 25.14 -14.05 5.45
C ALA A 312 26.00 -14.23 4.19
N GLN A 313 25.62 -15.17 3.32
CA GLN A 313 26.33 -15.42 2.06
C GLN A 313 26.25 -14.23 1.11
N ASN A 314 25.08 -13.60 0.99
CA ASN A 314 24.93 -12.42 0.14
C ASN A 314 25.69 -11.21 0.68
N ALA A 315 25.67 -10.97 2.00
CA ALA A 315 26.49 -9.92 2.63
C ALA A 315 27.98 -10.12 2.37
N LEU A 316 28.48 -11.36 2.44
CA LEU A 316 29.87 -11.67 2.11
C LEU A 316 30.19 -11.41 0.64
N ARG A 317 29.27 -11.77 -0.28
CA ARG A 317 29.43 -11.54 -1.72
C ARG A 317 29.44 -10.04 -2.04
N VAL A 318 28.50 -9.28 -1.49
CA VAL A 318 28.43 -7.82 -1.66
C VAL A 318 29.68 -7.16 -1.09
N LYS A 319 30.10 -7.52 0.12
CA LYS A 319 31.34 -7.01 0.71
C LYS A 319 32.55 -7.24 -0.22
N ARG A 320 32.71 -8.46 -0.74
CA ARG A 320 33.83 -8.78 -1.65
C ARG A 320 33.75 -8.00 -2.96
N ALA A 321 32.55 -7.85 -3.53
CA ALA A 321 32.34 -7.12 -4.77
C ALA A 321 32.66 -5.62 -4.60
N LEU A 322 32.18 -5.00 -3.53
CA LEU A 322 32.48 -3.59 -3.24
C LEU A 322 33.98 -3.39 -2.99
N GLN A 323 34.63 -4.29 -2.25
CA GLN A 323 36.07 -4.21 -1.99
C GLN A 323 36.94 -4.48 -3.23
N SER A 324 36.49 -5.28 -4.19
CA SER A 324 37.27 -5.56 -5.41
C SER A 324 37.24 -4.40 -6.40
N GLU A 325 36.17 -3.60 -6.37
CA GLU A 325 35.98 -2.41 -7.21
C GLU A 325 36.36 -1.11 -6.48
N ASP A 326 37.04 -1.20 -5.32
CA ASP A 326 37.44 -0.05 -4.48
C ASP A 326 36.27 0.90 -4.11
N LEU A 327 35.06 0.34 -3.99
CA LEU A 327 33.85 1.08 -3.62
C LEU A 327 33.75 1.27 -2.09
N PRO A 328 33.08 2.35 -1.63
CA PRO A 328 33.08 2.77 -0.21
C PRO A 328 32.22 1.84 0.66
N PHE A 329 32.77 0.67 1.00
CA PHE A 329 32.14 -0.33 1.85
C PHE A 329 31.82 0.20 3.26
N GLU A 330 32.63 1.13 3.75
CA GLU A 330 32.48 1.78 5.05
C GLU A 330 31.22 2.64 5.19
N LYS A 331 30.59 3.03 4.06
CA LYS A 331 29.28 3.70 4.05
C LYS A 331 28.12 2.75 4.37
N LEU A 332 28.30 1.44 4.17
CA LEU A 332 27.26 0.46 4.48
C LEU A 332 27.06 0.37 5.99
N ARG A 333 25.80 0.50 6.40
CA ARG A 333 25.33 0.26 7.76
C ARG A 333 24.41 -0.95 7.74
N PHE A 334 24.84 -2.04 8.35
CA PHE A 334 24.05 -3.28 8.33
C PHE A 334 22.91 -3.18 9.34
N LEU A 335 21.67 -3.33 8.85
CA LEU A 335 20.46 -3.41 9.66
C LEU A 335 20.04 -4.87 9.78
N LEU A 336 19.97 -5.40 11.00
CA LEU A 336 19.42 -6.73 11.21
C LEU A 336 17.91 -6.62 11.45
N ASN A 337 17.11 -7.08 10.49
CA ASN A 337 15.68 -7.22 10.69
C ASN A 337 15.34 -8.54 11.40
N ARG A 338 14.17 -8.57 12.05
CA ARG A 338 13.69 -9.71 12.86
C ARG A 338 14.71 -10.16 13.90
N ALA A 339 15.34 -9.19 14.55
CA ALA A 339 16.39 -9.44 15.51
C ALA A 339 15.88 -10.28 16.70
N PRO A 340 16.75 -11.13 17.29
CA PRO A 340 16.41 -11.89 18.49
C PRO A 340 15.92 -10.99 19.62
N LYS A 341 14.90 -11.47 20.35
CA LYS A 341 14.38 -10.75 21.53
C LYS A 341 15.47 -10.55 22.56
N PHE A 342 15.31 -9.55 23.42
CA PHE A 342 16.29 -9.25 24.47
C PHE A 342 16.63 -10.46 25.36
N THR A 343 15.64 -11.33 25.62
CA THR A 343 15.79 -12.56 26.42
C THR A 343 16.43 -13.74 25.67
N ASP A 344 16.56 -13.68 24.34
CA ASP A 344 17.18 -14.73 23.54
C ASP A 344 18.71 -14.55 23.47
N LEU A 345 19.38 -15.03 24.51
CA LEU A 345 20.84 -14.98 24.62
C LEU A 345 21.52 -15.80 23.51
N ASN A 346 20.92 -16.92 23.11
CA ASN A 346 21.44 -17.76 22.04
C ASN A 346 21.38 -17.03 20.69
N GLY A 347 20.25 -16.41 20.37
CA GLY A 347 20.09 -15.55 19.19
C GLY A 347 21.12 -14.42 19.18
N LYS A 348 21.29 -13.69 20.28
CA LYS A 348 22.32 -12.63 20.38
C LYS A 348 23.73 -13.15 20.14
N SER A 349 24.08 -14.31 20.67
CA SER A 349 25.38 -14.95 20.40
C SER A 349 25.58 -15.29 18.92
N ARG A 350 24.50 -15.62 18.20
CA ARG A 350 24.53 -15.90 16.77
C ARG A 350 24.70 -14.63 15.97
N VAL A 351 24.04 -13.53 16.35
CA VAL A 351 24.24 -12.21 15.72
C VAL A 351 25.69 -11.76 15.84
N LYS A 352 26.29 -11.88 17.03
CA LYS A 352 27.70 -11.53 17.24
C LYS A 352 28.64 -12.38 16.38
N ARG A 353 28.44 -13.71 16.36
CA ARG A 353 29.23 -14.61 15.51
C ARG A 353 29.08 -14.32 14.02
N LEU A 354 27.86 -13.95 13.57
CA LEU A 354 27.60 -13.55 12.19
C LEU A 354 28.40 -12.29 11.84
N ALA A 355 28.31 -11.25 12.67
CA ALA A 355 29.03 -10.00 12.49
C ALA A 355 30.56 -10.21 12.46
N GLU A 356 31.09 -11.00 13.40
CA GLU A 356 32.52 -11.36 13.47
C GLU A 356 32.97 -12.15 12.23
N SER A 357 32.19 -13.15 11.81
CA SER A 357 32.51 -13.98 10.64
C SER A 357 32.50 -13.19 9.34
N LEU A 358 31.63 -12.19 9.22
CA LEU A 358 31.56 -11.31 8.06
C LEU A 358 32.54 -10.14 8.14
N GLY A 359 33.06 -9.84 9.33
CA GLY A 359 33.87 -8.66 9.61
C GLY A 359 33.10 -7.38 9.33
N ILE A 360 31.89 -7.27 9.88
CA ILE A 360 30.97 -6.12 9.75
C ILE A 360 30.47 -5.68 11.13
N SER A 361 29.98 -4.45 11.24
CA SER A 361 29.19 -4.00 12.39
C SER A 361 27.70 -4.06 12.07
N ILE A 362 26.90 -4.51 13.03
CA ILE A 362 25.42 -4.49 12.96
C ILE A 362 24.95 -3.52 14.03
N ASP A 363 24.80 -2.26 13.66
CA ASP A 363 24.60 -1.15 14.60
C ASP A 363 23.15 -1.02 15.05
N VAL A 364 22.21 -1.47 14.21
CA VAL A 364 20.78 -1.39 14.48
C VAL A 364 20.16 -2.78 14.29
N GLN A 365 19.39 -3.18 15.30
CA GLN A 365 18.70 -4.45 15.34
C GLN A 365 17.21 -4.18 15.51
N LEU A 366 16.46 -4.44 14.44
CA LEU A 366 15.03 -4.17 14.36
C LEU A 366 14.25 -5.39 14.85
N PRO A 367 13.31 -5.24 15.80
CA PRO A 367 12.49 -6.34 16.25
C PRO A 367 11.52 -6.80 15.16
N ASP A 368 11.10 -8.07 15.20
CA ASP A 368 10.25 -8.68 14.17
C ASP A 368 8.91 -7.95 13.94
N GLY A 369 8.33 -7.33 14.97
CA GLY A 369 7.06 -6.59 14.87
C GLY A 369 5.81 -7.43 14.61
N GLY A 370 5.93 -8.70 14.20
CA GLY A 370 4.84 -9.67 14.11
C GLY A 370 3.85 -9.43 12.96
N LYS A 371 2.69 -10.10 13.04
CA LYS A 371 1.68 -10.13 11.97
C LYS A 371 1.10 -8.76 11.59
N THR A 372 1.14 -7.78 12.51
CA THR A 372 0.63 -6.43 12.24
C THR A 372 1.40 -5.72 11.14
N ILE A 373 2.64 -6.12 10.83
CA ILE A 373 3.39 -5.56 9.70
C ILE A 373 2.73 -5.92 8.38
N LEU A 374 2.40 -7.20 8.19
CA LEU A 374 1.71 -7.67 6.98
C LEU A 374 0.37 -6.94 6.82
N HIS A 375 -0.42 -6.87 7.90
CA HIS A 375 -1.68 -6.15 7.86
C HIS A 375 -1.48 -4.68 7.46
N SER A 376 -0.46 -4.01 8.00
CA SER A 376 -0.12 -2.63 7.62
C SER A 376 0.17 -2.48 6.13
N CYS A 377 0.99 -3.37 5.58
CA CYS A 377 1.33 -3.38 4.16
C CYS A 377 0.10 -3.65 3.28
N ASP A 378 -0.75 -4.61 3.68
CA ASP A 378 -1.94 -5.01 2.92
C ASP A 378 -3.04 -3.94 2.93
N HIS A 379 -3.09 -3.11 3.98
CA HIS A 379 -4.03 -1.98 4.08
C HIS A 379 -3.45 -0.68 3.50
N GLY A 380 -2.25 -0.71 2.92
CA GLY A 380 -1.62 0.46 2.30
C GLY A 380 -1.33 1.61 3.27
N GLN A 381 -0.99 1.29 4.53
CA GLN A 381 -0.70 2.29 5.54
C GLN A 381 0.65 2.05 6.23
N PRO A 382 1.42 3.10 6.56
CA PRO A 382 2.58 2.98 7.44
C PRO A 382 2.21 2.49 8.85
N LEU A 383 3.16 1.84 9.53
CA LEU A 383 3.00 1.32 10.90
C LEU A 383 2.64 2.41 11.92
N ALA A 384 3.06 3.65 11.67
CA ALA A 384 2.72 4.77 12.54
C ALA A 384 1.20 5.01 12.63
N ILE A 385 0.45 4.65 11.58
CA ILE A 385 -1.00 4.82 11.47
C ILE A 385 -1.70 3.54 11.93
N SER A 386 -1.36 2.41 11.33
CA SER A 386 -2.05 1.12 11.55
C SER A 386 -1.71 0.49 12.91
N ALA A 387 -0.47 0.64 13.38
CA ALA A 387 0.03 0.00 14.60
C ALA A 387 1.00 0.90 15.38
N PRO A 388 0.55 2.05 15.92
CA PRO A 388 1.44 3.09 16.49
C PRO A 388 2.30 2.63 17.67
N LYS A 389 1.88 1.55 18.35
CA LYS A 389 2.55 0.96 19.52
C LYS A 389 3.55 -0.15 19.15
N ASN A 390 3.67 -0.52 17.88
CA ASN A 390 4.51 -1.62 17.42
C ASN A 390 5.99 -1.38 17.80
N PRO A 391 6.71 -2.38 18.34
CA PRO A 391 8.11 -2.22 18.72
C PRO A 391 9.03 -1.92 17.53
N LEU A 392 8.75 -2.44 16.33
CA LEU A 392 9.53 -2.13 15.12
C LEU A 392 9.43 -0.64 14.79
N ARG A 393 8.19 -0.12 14.76
CA ARG A 393 7.93 1.29 14.53
C ARG A 393 8.67 2.20 15.51
N LYS A 394 8.72 1.83 16.79
CA LYS A 394 9.46 2.61 17.81
C LYS A 394 10.96 2.71 17.52
N GLU A 395 11.60 1.63 17.07
CA GLU A 395 13.02 1.67 16.71
C GLU A 395 13.25 2.46 15.42
N ILE A 396 12.34 2.36 14.43
CA ILE A 396 12.40 3.17 13.20
C ILE A 396 12.23 4.67 13.54
N ALA A 397 11.27 5.03 14.38
CA ALA A 397 11.04 6.41 14.82
C ALA A 397 12.26 6.99 15.56
N LYS A 398 12.90 6.18 16.41
CA LYS A 398 14.14 6.56 17.09
C LYS A 398 15.27 6.80 16.09
N LEU A 399 15.40 5.95 15.08
CA LEU A 399 16.40 6.10 14.03
C LEU A 399 16.15 7.37 13.19
N ALA A 400 14.90 7.62 12.79
CA ALA A 400 14.49 8.83 12.08
C ALA A 400 14.89 10.09 12.86
N LYS A 401 14.61 10.11 14.17
CA LYS A 401 14.98 11.23 15.04
C LYS A 401 16.49 11.44 15.10
N ASN A 402 17.27 10.38 15.27
CA ASN A 402 18.73 10.48 15.28
C ASN A 402 19.28 11.02 13.95
N LEU A 403 18.75 10.55 12.81
CA LEU A 403 19.16 11.02 11.48
C LEU A 403 18.86 12.51 11.29
N HIS A 404 17.71 12.97 11.75
CA HIS A 404 17.33 14.38 11.69
C HIS A 404 18.20 15.27 12.58
N GLU A 405 18.53 14.82 13.80
CA GLU A 405 19.43 15.54 14.70
C GLU A 405 20.85 15.63 14.14
N LEU A 406 21.37 14.56 13.53
CA LEU A 406 22.66 14.54 12.84
C LEU A 406 22.68 15.52 11.65
N GLY A 407 21.64 15.49 10.81
CA GLY A 407 21.55 16.41 9.67
C GLY A 407 21.49 17.88 10.07
N ARG A 408 20.77 18.21 11.16
CA ARG A 408 20.78 19.58 11.71
C ARG A 408 22.14 19.98 12.27
N ALA A 409 22.83 19.09 12.99
CA ALA A 409 24.14 19.39 13.56
C ALA A 409 25.21 19.62 12.48
N GLU A 410 25.15 18.88 11.36
CA GLU A 410 26.04 19.08 10.21
C GLU A 410 25.72 20.39 9.47
N ALA A 411 24.43 20.72 9.29
CA ALA A 411 24.00 21.98 8.68
C ALA A 411 24.33 23.23 9.53
N GLU A 412 24.34 23.11 10.86
CA GLU A 412 24.76 24.19 11.77
C GLU A 412 26.29 24.38 11.81
N ALA A 413 27.05 23.37 11.40
CA ALA A 413 28.52 23.36 11.45
C ALA A 413 29.20 23.76 10.12
N ALA A 414 28.48 23.67 8.99
CA ALA A 414 28.90 24.12 7.66
C ALA A 414 28.66 25.62 7.47
#